data_AF-A0A266LPS5-F1
#
_entry.id   AF-A0A266LPS5-F1
#
_cell.length_a   1.000
_cell.length_b   1.000
_cell.length_c   1.000
_cell.angle_alpha   90.00
_cell.angle_beta   90.00
_cell.angle_gamma   90.00
#
_symmetry.space_group_name_H-M   'P 1'
#
loop_
_entity.id
_entity.type
_entity.pdbx_description
1 polymer ?
#
loop_
_entity_poly.entity_id
_entity_poly.type
_entity_poly.pdbx_seq_one_letter_code
_entity_poly.pdbx_strand_id
1 'polypeptide(L)'
;MSVEGVRLEEFQLIEAGIAGAGHKRYIGERFTCRFCGCGRESVTFKKKAHAIPEFLGNHQLILNSECDSCNEHFGNTIEPHLEKYTHPFRALNGITNKTRKTPKHSDDKIGALQMDRHTNHMAVTLNEDDVLGHHEDRNHVSWVMQRKPFVPYMAYKALCKIAASVANERCLPLFEPTLEWLNPLNIREMNINPAVVIETLTPGTRYTSCVYRLYLRNTNTIPHCLFWIAFGSFALMTFVPTRLDFKAGVVLQSELPYVPDTRPEEEITMFGQQLHIERDFSSRELTSFPHEVHMQFESIEETIPPLV
;
A
#
# COMPACT_ATOMS: atom_id res chain seq x y z
N MET A 1 12.54 -15.73 -8.70
CA MET A 1 11.86 -16.99 -8.34
C MET A 1 10.89 -17.30 -9.46
N SER A 2 10.91 -18.51 -10.01
CA SER A 2 9.85 -18.95 -10.91
C SER A 2 8.53 -18.87 -10.14
N VAL A 3 7.56 -18.14 -10.71
CA VAL A 3 6.26 -17.83 -10.09
C VAL A 3 5.24 -18.94 -10.42
N GLU A 4 5.61 -19.91 -11.25
CA GLU A 4 4.74 -20.98 -11.70
C GLU A 4 4.33 -21.91 -10.55
N GLY A 5 3.02 -22.04 -10.34
CA GLY A 5 2.42 -23.01 -9.42
C GLY A 5 1.94 -22.45 -8.07
N VAL A 6 2.25 -21.20 -7.71
CA VAL A 6 1.71 -20.59 -6.48
C VAL A 6 0.26 -20.19 -6.70
N ARG A 7 -0.64 -20.71 -5.87
CA ARG A 7 -2.08 -20.42 -5.91
C ARG A 7 -2.57 -19.85 -4.59
N LEU A 8 -3.53 -18.94 -4.71
CA LEU A 8 -4.39 -18.47 -3.63
C LEU A 8 -5.80 -18.93 -4.00
N GLU A 9 -6.20 -20.10 -3.48
CA GLU A 9 -7.43 -20.78 -3.92
C GLU A 9 -7.49 -20.95 -5.44
N GLU A 10 -8.47 -20.34 -6.11
CA GLU A 10 -8.63 -20.35 -7.57
C GLU A 10 -7.71 -19.35 -8.30
N PHE A 11 -7.09 -18.42 -7.57
CA PHE A 11 -6.22 -17.41 -8.15
C PHE A 11 -4.79 -17.95 -8.34
N GLN A 12 -4.25 -17.75 -9.54
CA GLN A 12 -2.87 -18.07 -9.88
C GLN A 12 -2.02 -16.82 -9.74
N LEU A 13 -0.85 -16.95 -9.11
CA LEU A 13 0.11 -15.85 -9.03
C LEU A 13 0.72 -15.60 -10.43
N ILE A 14 0.52 -14.40 -10.97
CA ILE A 14 0.98 -14.03 -12.32
C ILE A 14 2.21 -13.11 -12.32
N GLU A 15 2.43 -12.38 -11.22
CA GLU A 15 3.56 -11.46 -11.08
C GLU A 15 3.84 -11.23 -9.59
N ALA A 16 5.11 -11.17 -9.21
CA ALA A 16 5.52 -10.98 -7.82
C ALA A 16 6.95 -10.44 -7.73
N GLY A 17 7.21 -9.64 -6.71
CA GLY A 17 8.54 -9.11 -6.52
C GLY A 17 8.77 -8.46 -5.17
N ILE A 18 10.03 -8.07 -4.98
CA ILE A 18 10.52 -7.35 -3.81
C ILE A 18 11.16 -6.05 -4.30
N ALA A 19 10.74 -4.94 -3.72
CA ALA A 19 11.16 -3.58 -4.05
C ALA A 19 11.58 -2.85 -2.76
N GLY A 20 12.89 -2.67 -2.59
CA GLY A 20 13.46 -2.03 -1.39
C GLY A 20 14.51 -0.98 -1.74
N ALA A 21 15.67 -1.05 -1.09
CA ALA A 21 16.82 -0.18 -1.35
C ALA A 21 17.95 -0.92 -2.09
N GLY A 22 18.60 -0.29 -3.07
CA GLY A 22 19.75 -0.87 -3.78
C GLY A 22 19.81 -0.47 -5.26
N HIS A 23 20.40 -1.33 -6.10
CA HIS A 23 20.52 -1.08 -7.54
C HIS A 23 19.15 -0.95 -8.20
N LYS A 24 19.04 0.03 -9.09
CA LYS A 24 17.80 0.32 -9.80
C LYS A 24 17.49 -0.81 -10.78
N ARG A 25 16.26 -1.31 -10.75
CA ARG A 25 15.71 -2.32 -11.65
C ARG A 25 14.66 -1.65 -12.50
N TYR A 26 14.78 -1.79 -13.81
CA TYR A 26 13.90 -1.14 -14.76
C TYR A 26 12.94 -2.16 -15.33
N ILE A 27 11.65 -1.84 -15.31
CA ILE A 27 10.58 -2.67 -15.87
C ILE A 27 9.78 -1.88 -16.90
N GLY A 28 9.07 -2.63 -17.74
CA GLY A 28 8.20 -2.10 -18.78
C GLY A 28 8.95 -1.69 -20.05
N GLU A 29 8.19 -1.61 -21.14
CA GLU A 29 8.70 -1.16 -22.43
C GLU A 29 9.17 0.31 -22.37
N ARG A 30 10.19 0.66 -23.17
CA ARG A 30 10.69 2.03 -23.23
C ARG A 30 9.88 2.84 -24.23
N PHE A 31 9.68 4.11 -23.89
CA PHE A 31 9.18 5.15 -24.81
C PHE A 31 7.73 5.01 -25.30
N THR A 32 6.96 4.08 -24.71
CA THR A 32 5.51 4.00 -24.85
C THR A 32 4.90 4.03 -23.46
N CYS A 33 4.04 5.01 -23.20
CA CYS A 33 3.39 5.12 -21.91
C CYS A 33 2.26 4.09 -21.80
N ARG A 34 2.31 3.18 -20.82
CA ARG A 34 1.26 2.17 -20.63
C ARG A 34 -0.07 2.75 -20.16
N PHE A 35 -0.06 3.96 -19.60
CA PHE A 35 -1.26 4.62 -19.07
C PHE A 35 -1.99 5.42 -20.15
N CYS A 36 -1.29 6.34 -20.82
CA CYS A 36 -1.91 7.19 -21.85
C CYS A 36 -1.78 6.65 -23.29
N GLY A 37 -0.96 5.61 -23.51
CA GLY A 37 -0.68 5.05 -24.83
C GLY A 37 0.25 5.90 -25.71
N CYS A 38 0.61 7.11 -25.29
CA CYS A 38 1.45 8.00 -26.09
C CYS A 38 2.91 7.54 -26.15
N GLY A 39 3.51 7.66 -27.33
CA GLY A 39 4.94 7.43 -27.56
C GLY A 39 5.80 8.69 -27.41
N ARG A 40 7.12 8.53 -27.56
CA ARG A 40 8.13 9.62 -27.49
C ARG A 40 7.92 10.81 -28.45
N GLU A 41 7.08 10.65 -29.47
CA GLU A 41 6.72 11.74 -30.40
C GLU A 41 5.74 12.74 -29.78
N SER A 42 5.02 12.36 -28.72
CA SER A 42 3.98 13.19 -28.09
C SER A 42 4.23 13.46 -26.60
N VAL A 43 5.05 12.65 -25.93
CA VAL A 43 5.35 12.79 -24.49
C VAL A 43 6.83 12.55 -24.18
N THR A 44 7.31 13.04 -23.05
CA THR A 44 8.68 12.82 -22.57
C THR A 44 8.76 11.76 -21.48
N PHE A 45 9.94 11.15 -21.33
CA PHE A 45 10.24 10.13 -20.31
C PHE A 45 11.54 10.51 -19.57
N LYS A 46 11.65 11.77 -19.15
CA LYS A 46 12.84 12.32 -18.47
C LYS A 46 12.78 12.09 -16.97
N LYS A 47 11.58 11.99 -16.40
CA LYS A 47 11.35 11.76 -14.98
C LYS A 47 11.52 10.29 -14.64
N LYS A 48 11.96 10.07 -13.40
CA LYS A 48 12.14 8.74 -12.85
C LYS A 48 10.85 8.29 -12.18
N ALA A 49 9.96 7.71 -12.98
CA ALA A 49 8.74 7.08 -12.49
C ALA A 49 9.09 5.80 -11.69
N HIS A 50 8.53 5.67 -10.49
CA HIS A 50 8.68 4.47 -9.68
C HIS A 50 7.40 3.63 -9.82
N ALA A 51 7.55 2.34 -10.12
CA ALA A 51 6.40 1.44 -10.30
C ALA A 51 5.59 1.26 -9.01
N ILE A 52 6.30 1.26 -7.87
CA ILE A 52 5.72 1.38 -6.52
C ILE A 52 6.18 2.72 -5.95
N PRO A 53 5.31 3.56 -5.37
CA PRO A 53 5.71 4.85 -4.81
C PRO A 53 6.83 4.74 -3.78
N GLU A 54 7.73 5.73 -3.76
CA GLU A 54 8.88 5.72 -2.84
C GLU A 54 8.44 5.78 -1.37
N PHE A 55 7.26 6.33 -1.06
CA PHE A 55 6.77 6.38 0.31
C PHE A 55 6.49 4.99 0.89
N LEU A 56 6.26 3.97 0.06
CA LEU A 56 6.11 2.58 0.50
C LEU A 56 7.46 1.85 0.66
N GLY A 57 8.59 2.58 0.57
CA GLY A 57 9.93 2.03 0.72
C GLY A 57 10.56 1.50 -0.56
N ASN A 58 9.93 1.70 -1.73
CA ASN A 58 10.53 1.36 -3.01
C ASN A 58 11.54 2.42 -3.46
N HIS A 59 12.82 2.07 -3.47
CA HIS A 59 13.88 2.86 -4.09
C HIS A 59 14.60 2.08 -5.20
N GLN A 60 14.05 0.98 -5.72
CA GLN A 60 14.70 0.15 -6.74
C GLN A 60 13.91 0.06 -8.04
N LEU A 61 12.59 -0.15 -7.98
CA LEU A 61 11.76 -0.54 -9.12
C LEU A 61 11.28 0.69 -9.90
N ILE A 62 11.84 0.89 -11.10
CA ILE A 62 11.64 2.03 -11.98
C ILE A 62 10.81 1.61 -13.19
N LEU A 63 9.79 2.38 -13.51
CA LEU A 63 8.89 2.11 -14.64
C LEU A 63 9.33 2.91 -15.87
N ASN A 64 9.76 2.22 -16.93
CA ASN A 64 10.17 2.86 -18.19
C ASN A 64 8.99 3.34 -19.04
N SER A 65 7.82 2.71 -18.86
CA SER A 65 6.60 2.93 -19.63
C SER A 65 5.64 3.90 -18.94
N GLU A 66 6.14 4.87 -18.17
CA GLU A 66 5.34 5.95 -17.57
C GLU A 66 5.94 7.28 -18.01
N CYS A 67 5.18 8.05 -18.80
CA CYS A 67 5.65 9.35 -19.28
C CYS A 67 5.57 10.43 -18.18
N ASP A 68 6.27 11.53 -18.40
CA ASP A 68 6.40 12.62 -17.43
C ASP A 68 5.03 13.22 -17.04
N SER A 69 4.10 13.35 -17.98
CA SER A 69 2.76 13.91 -17.72
C SER A 69 1.88 12.97 -16.89
N CYS A 70 1.91 11.66 -17.16
CA CYS A 70 1.22 10.67 -16.32
C CYS A 70 1.86 10.61 -14.93
N ASN A 71 3.20 10.63 -14.86
CA ASN A 71 3.92 10.62 -13.59
C ASN A 71 3.58 11.84 -12.71
N GLU A 72 3.52 13.02 -13.30
CA GLU A 72 3.08 14.23 -12.61
C GLU A 72 1.63 14.14 -12.17
N HIS A 73 0.73 13.66 -13.04
CA HIS A 73 -0.67 13.47 -12.68
C HIS A 73 -0.81 12.57 -11.46
N PHE A 74 -0.24 11.36 -11.51
CA PHE A 74 -0.34 10.40 -10.41
C PHE A 74 0.26 10.94 -9.11
N GLY A 75 1.44 11.56 -9.18
CA GLY A 75 2.12 12.13 -8.02
C GLY A 75 1.39 13.31 -7.39
N ASN A 76 0.55 14.03 -8.14
CA ASN A 76 -0.18 15.20 -7.65
C ASN A 76 -1.63 14.91 -7.25
N THR A 77 -2.30 13.94 -7.87
CA THR A 77 -3.76 13.75 -7.72
C THR A 77 -4.17 12.41 -7.13
N ILE A 78 -3.36 11.36 -7.24
CA ILE A 78 -3.75 9.99 -6.88
C ILE A 78 -2.90 9.45 -5.73
N GLU A 79 -1.57 9.36 -5.92
CA GLU A 79 -0.63 8.82 -4.94
C GLU A 79 -0.66 9.54 -3.58
N PRO A 80 -0.85 10.86 -3.48
CA PRO A 80 -0.93 11.55 -2.19
C PRO A 80 -2.03 11.03 -1.25
N HIS A 81 -3.14 10.50 -1.78
CA HIS A 81 -4.21 9.97 -0.94
C HIS A 81 -3.82 8.64 -0.29
N LEU A 82 -3.14 7.76 -1.03
CA LEU A 82 -2.57 6.53 -0.48
C LEU A 82 -1.43 6.82 0.49
N GLU A 83 -0.62 7.85 0.23
CA GLU A 83 0.44 8.30 1.14
C GLU A 83 -0.14 8.69 2.51
N LYS A 84 -1.22 9.49 2.52
CA LYS A 84 -1.88 9.93 3.76
C LYS A 84 -2.54 8.78 4.51
N TYR A 85 -3.21 7.87 3.80
CA TYR A 85 -3.84 6.71 4.40
C TYR A 85 -2.83 5.75 5.06
N THR A 86 -1.71 5.49 4.38
CA THR A 86 -0.64 4.60 4.88
C THR A 86 0.35 5.28 5.83
N HIS A 87 0.17 6.58 6.12
CA HIS A 87 1.11 7.33 6.96
C HIS A 87 1.34 6.70 8.34
N PRO A 88 0.31 6.28 9.11
CA PRO A 88 0.52 5.63 10.40
C PRO A 88 1.36 4.35 10.27
N PHE A 89 1.06 3.51 9.26
CA PHE A 89 1.78 2.26 9.02
C PHE A 89 3.28 2.51 8.84
N ARG A 90 3.62 3.55 8.07
CA ARG A 90 5.01 3.92 7.76
C ARG A 90 5.74 4.54 8.94
N ALA A 91 5.05 5.38 9.72
CA ALA A 91 5.61 6.00 10.93
C ALA A 91 5.95 4.95 11.98
N LEU A 92 5.03 4.02 12.24
CA LEU A 92 5.20 2.94 13.22
C LEU A 92 6.30 1.93 12.82
N ASN A 93 6.51 1.73 11.52
CA ASN A 93 7.48 0.75 11.01
C ASN A 93 8.83 1.35 10.58
N GLY A 94 9.02 2.67 10.72
CA GLY A 94 10.26 3.32 10.30
C GLY A 94 10.54 3.20 8.78
N ILE A 95 9.48 3.19 7.96
CA ILE A 95 9.61 3.09 6.49
C ILE A 95 10.08 4.43 5.95
N THR A 96 11.23 4.45 5.31
CA THR A 96 11.86 5.70 4.89
C THR A 96 11.19 6.30 3.66
N ASN A 97 11.10 7.63 3.64
CA ASN A 97 10.64 8.38 2.47
C ASN A 97 11.75 8.54 1.40
N LYS A 98 11.47 9.32 0.35
CA LYS A 98 12.40 9.66 -0.74
C LYS A 98 13.77 10.20 -0.28
N THR A 99 13.82 10.88 0.86
CA THR A 99 15.06 11.42 1.47
C THR A 99 15.75 10.45 2.43
N ARG A 100 15.29 9.19 2.48
CA ARG A 100 15.76 8.13 3.38
C ARG A 100 15.58 8.43 4.87
N LYS A 101 14.59 9.26 5.21
CA LYS A 101 14.22 9.60 6.60
C LYS A 101 12.93 8.90 7.00
N THR A 102 12.83 8.46 8.26
CA THR A 102 11.59 7.93 8.83
C THR A 102 10.57 9.07 8.97
N PRO A 103 9.30 8.86 8.58
CA PRO A 103 8.27 9.89 8.71
C PRO A 103 7.97 10.09 10.20
N LYS A 104 7.91 11.36 10.61
CA LYS A 104 7.38 11.76 11.90
C LYS A 104 5.86 11.88 11.81
N HIS A 105 5.19 11.51 12.89
CA HIS A 105 3.75 11.72 13.04
C HIS A 105 3.48 12.75 14.13
N SER A 106 2.42 13.55 13.94
CA SER A 106 1.92 14.49 14.92
C SER A 106 0.45 14.77 14.63
N ASP A 107 -0.35 14.94 15.67
CA ASP A 107 -1.74 15.37 15.64
C ASP A 107 -2.08 16.18 16.91
N ASP A 108 -3.36 16.44 17.16
CA ASP A 108 -3.80 17.25 18.30
C ASP A 108 -3.37 16.63 19.64
N LYS A 109 -3.33 15.29 19.73
CA LYS A 109 -2.98 14.55 20.95
C LYS A 109 -1.51 14.16 21.02
N ILE A 110 -0.88 13.94 19.88
CA ILE A 110 0.51 13.51 19.73
C ILE A 110 1.35 14.67 19.20
N GLY A 111 2.15 15.30 20.06
CA GLY A 111 3.08 16.37 19.66
C GLY A 111 4.15 15.88 18.68
N ALA A 112 4.69 14.69 18.90
CA ALA A 112 5.59 14.02 17.97
C ALA A 112 5.66 12.51 18.21
N LEU A 113 5.70 11.72 17.15
CA LEU A 113 6.05 10.30 17.19
C LEU A 113 7.11 10.01 16.14
N GLN A 114 8.17 9.32 16.56
CA GLN A 114 9.28 8.95 15.70
C GLN A 114 9.83 7.56 16.05
N MET A 115 9.86 6.68 15.04
CA MET A 115 10.53 5.38 15.11
C MET A 115 11.99 5.51 14.61
N ASP A 116 12.93 5.04 15.41
CA ASP A 116 14.30 4.76 14.98
C ASP A 116 14.38 3.32 14.45
N ARG A 117 14.55 3.18 13.14
CA ARG A 117 14.62 1.87 12.46
C ARG A 117 15.90 1.07 12.74
N HIS A 118 16.92 1.67 13.33
CA HIS A 118 18.19 1.02 13.63
C HIS A 118 18.22 0.44 15.04
N THR A 119 17.61 1.15 15.99
CA THR A 119 17.52 0.72 17.40
C THR A 119 16.17 0.10 17.75
N ASN A 120 15.17 0.23 16.88
CA ASN A 120 13.76 -0.07 17.16
C ASN A 120 13.16 0.73 18.33
N HIS A 121 13.81 1.82 18.74
CA HIS A 121 13.26 2.72 19.75
C HIS A 121 12.17 3.61 19.15
N MET A 122 11.07 3.75 19.88
CA MET A 122 10.01 4.71 19.56
C MET A 122 10.04 5.84 20.58
N ALA A 123 10.19 7.07 20.10
CA ALA A 123 10.01 8.27 20.91
C ALA A 123 8.62 8.83 20.64
N VAL A 124 7.85 9.07 21.69
CA VAL A 124 6.53 9.69 21.64
C VAL A 124 6.49 10.89 22.59
N THR A 125 6.07 12.03 22.08
CA THR A 125 5.77 13.26 22.82
C THR A 125 4.28 13.47 22.75
N LEU A 126 3.63 13.55 23.92
CA LEU A 126 2.19 13.74 24.04
C LEU A 126 1.90 15.22 24.33
N ASN A 127 0.78 15.70 23.81
CA ASN A 127 0.25 17.04 24.15
C ASN A 127 -0.73 16.97 25.34
N GLU A 128 -1.24 15.79 25.66
CA GLU A 128 -2.19 15.51 26.73
C GLU A 128 -1.73 14.24 27.49
N ASP A 129 -1.87 14.22 28.82
CA ASP A 129 -1.31 13.15 29.67
C ASP A 129 -2.04 11.79 29.49
N ASP A 130 -3.35 11.79 29.20
CA ASP A 130 -4.19 10.59 29.14
C ASP A 130 -4.32 9.96 27.72
N VAL A 131 -3.36 10.21 26.83
CA VAL A 131 -3.43 9.75 25.43
C VAL A 131 -3.00 8.30 25.25
N LEU A 132 -2.07 7.83 26.09
CA LEU A 132 -1.55 6.46 26.05
C LEU A 132 -2.26 5.60 27.09
N GLY A 133 -2.91 4.54 26.66
CA GLY A 133 -3.34 3.46 27.55
C GLY A 133 -2.14 2.55 27.84
N HIS A 134 -1.55 2.68 29.03
CA HIS A 134 -0.48 1.79 29.49
C HIS A 134 -1.07 0.60 30.26
N HIS A 135 -0.81 -0.60 29.76
CA HIS A 135 -1.16 -1.87 30.39
C HIS A 135 0.12 -2.48 30.99
N GLU A 136 0.40 -2.10 32.24
CA GLU A 136 1.65 -2.41 32.97
C GLU A 136 1.95 -3.92 33.09
N ASP A 137 0.92 -4.77 33.02
CA ASP A 137 1.08 -6.21 33.14
C ASP A 137 1.82 -6.85 31.95
N ARG A 138 1.92 -6.15 30.80
CA ARG A 138 2.48 -6.69 29.55
C ARG A 138 3.43 -5.76 28.80
N ASN A 139 3.81 -4.61 29.36
CA ASN A 139 4.48 -3.53 28.62
C ASN A 139 3.75 -3.21 27.30
N HIS A 140 2.42 -3.21 27.37
CA HIS A 140 1.56 -2.97 26.22
C HIS A 140 1.05 -1.54 26.29
N VAL A 141 1.26 -0.79 25.21
CA VAL A 141 0.77 0.58 25.05
C VAL A 141 -0.25 0.61 23.91
N SER A 142 -1.35 1.32 24.14
CA SER A 142 -2.34 1.60 23.12
C SER A 142 -2.64 3.08 22.98
N TRP A 143 -2.89 3.54 21.76
CA TRP A 143 -3.27 4.92 21.47
C TRP A 143 -3.95 5.03 20.12
N VAL A 144 -4.46 6.23 19.82
CA VAL A 144 -5.09 6.52 18.54
C VAL A 144 -4.29 7.58 17.79
N MET A 145 -3.85 7.25 16.58
CA MET A 145 -3.25 8.21 15.64
C MET A 145 -4.32 8.74 14.68
N GLN A 146 -4.38 10.06 14.49
CA GLN A 146 -5.28 10.65 13.49
C GLN A 146 -4.64 10.67 12.10
N ARG A 147 -5.35 10.12 11.10
CA ARG A 147 -4.88 10.20 9.72
C ARG A 147 -5.01 11.63 9.19
N LYS A 148 -4.14 11.98 8.26
CA LYS A 148 -4.34 13.21 7.47
C LYS A 148 -5.54 13.01 6.53
N PRO A 149 -6.37 14.05 6.29
CA PRO A 149 -7.53 13.91 5.41
C PRO A 149 -7.19 13.46 3.99
N PHE A 150 -7.87 12.42 3.52
CA PHE A 150 -7.69 11.81 2.20
C PHE A 150 -9.03 11.42 1.57
N VAL A 151 -9.02 11.07 0.28
CA VAL A 151 -10.20 10.63 -0.46
C VAL A 151 -10.01 9.12 -0.68
N PRO A 152 -10.85 8.26 -0.07
CA PRO A 152 -10.67 6.80 -0.14
C PRO A 152 -10.61 6.28 -1.58
N TYR A 153 -11.50 6.76 -2.44
CA TYR A 153 -11.54 6.34 -3.84
C TYR A 153 -10.22 6.62 -4.59
N MET A 154 -9.55 7.74 -4.28
CA MET A 154 -8.24 8.06 -4.86
C MET A 154 -7.11 7.19 -4.29
N ALA A 155 -7.18 6.81 -3.01
CA ALA A 155 -6.23 5.87 -2.43
C ALA A 155 -6.38 4.46 -3.04
N TYR A 156 -7.62 4.02 -3.31
CA TYR A 156 -7.90 2.78 -4.04
C TYR A 156 -7.38 2.87 -5.50
N LYS A 157 -7.63 3.99 -6.19
CA LYS A 157 -7.11 4.26 -7.54
C LYS A 157 -5.59 4.19 -7.58
N ALA A 158 -4.90 4.66 -6.52
CA ALA A 158 -3.45 4.54 -6.39
C ALA A 158 -2.98 3.08 -6.25
N LEU A 159 -3.69 2.23 -5.50
CA LEU A 159 -3.38 0.79 -5.43
C LEU A 159 -3.51 0.12 -6.80
N CYS A 160 -4.57 0.45 -7.55
CA CYS A 160 -4.75 -0.04 -8.93
C CYS A 160 -3.65 0.47 -9.88
N LYS A 161 -3.19 1.72 -9.70
CA LYS A 161 -2.03 2.26 -10.44
C LYS A 161 -0.77 1.44 -10.18
N ILE A 162 -0.51 1.08 -8.92
CA ILE A 162 0.64 0.24 -8.57
C ILE A 162 0.53 -1.13 -9.23
N ALA A 163 -0.64 -1.76 -9.16
CA ALA A 163 -0.91 -3.04 -9.82
C ALA A 163 -0.60 -2.97 -11.33
N ALA A 164 -1.15 -1.99 -12.04
CA ALA A 164 -0.90 -1.78 -13.46
C ALA A 164 0.57 -1.43 -13.77
N SER A 165 1.29 -0.82 -12.82
CA SER A 165 2.72 -0.50 -12.95
C SER A 165 3.61 -1.73 -12.85
N VAL A 166 3.29 -2.67 -11.96
CA VAL A 166 4.09 -3.89 -11.76
C VAL A 166 3.66 -5.03 -12.69
N ALA A 167 2.45 -4.97 -13.27
CA ALA A 167 1.95 -5.96 -14.21
C ALA A 167 2.91 -6.16 -15.39
N ASN A 168 3.12 -7.42 -15.74
CA ASN A 168 3.87 -7.83 -16.91
C ASN A 168 3.19 -7.35 -18.19
N GLU A 169 3.96 -7.00 -19.20
CA GLU A 169 3.47 -6.54 -20.53
C GLU A 169 2.45 -7.52 -21.13
N ARG A 170 2.65 -8.83 -20.94
CA ARG A 170 1.73 -9.89 -21.42
C ARG A 170 0.32 -9.79 -20.80
N CYS A 171 0.21 -9.21 -19.60
CA CYS A 171 -1.05 -9.09 -18.89
C CYS A 171 -1.74 -7.75 -19.15
N LEU A 172 -1.05 -6.72 -19.65
CA LEU A 172 -1.62 -5.39 -19.85
C LEU A 172 -2.92 -5.35 -20.68
N PRO A 173 -3.11 -6.19 -21.72
CA PRO A 173 -4.39 -6.24 -22.43
C PRO A 173 -5.59 -6.58 -21.53
N LEU A 174 -5.39 -7.35 -20.45
CA LEU A 174 -6.44 -7.63 -19.47
C LEU A 174 -6.78 -6.41 -18.62
N PHE A 175 -5.81 -5.51 -18.39
CA PHE A 175 -5.97 -4.31 -17.57
C PHE A 175 -6.51 -3.11 -18.36
N GLU A 176 -6.90 -3.24 -19.63
CA GLU A 176 -7.41 -2.13 -20.46
C GLU A 176 -8.45 -1.25 -19.72
N PRO A 177 -9.49 -1.77 -19.04
CA PRO A 177 -10.43 -0.93 -18.30
C PRO A 177 -9.76 -0.10 -17.19
N THR A 178 -8.79 -0.70 -16.49
CA THR A 178 -8.02 0.01 -15.44
C THR A 178 -7.09 1.05 -16.05
N LEU A 179 -6.42 0.74 -17.17
CA LEU A 179 -5.54 1.69 -17.86
C LEU A 179 -6.34 2.87 -18.43
N GLU A 180 -7.50 2.62 -19.03
CA GLU A 180 -8.42 3.66 -19.50
C GLU A 180 -8.86 4.58 -18.36
N TRP A 181 -9.19 4.01 -17.20
CA TRP A 181 -9.63 4.75 -16.02
C TRP A 181 -8.50 5.55 -15.35
N LEU A 182 -7.27 5.07 -15.43
CA LEU A 182 -6.08 5.75 -14.91
C LEU A 182 -5.53 6.81 -15.89
N ASN A 183 -5.90 6.76 -17.16
CA ASN A 183 -5.38 7.64 -18.19
C ASN A 183 -5.84 9.09 -17.97
N PRO A 184 -4.94 10.07 -17.72
CA PRO A 184 -5.33 11.46 -17.52
C PRO A 184 -5.88 12.15 -18.78
N LEU A 185 -5.68 11.56 -19.96
CA LEU A 185 -6.27 12.04 -21.22
C LEU A 185 -7.70 11.51 -21.44
N ASN A 186 -8.16 10.60 -20.60
CA ASN A 186 -9.49 10.00 -20.66
C ASN A 186 -10.37 10.57 -19.55
N ILE A 187 -11.61 10.91 -19.88
CA ILE A 187 -12.61 11.40 -18.92
C ILE A 187 -13.51 10.29 -18.37
N ARG A 188 -13.33 9.04 -18.84
CA ARG A 188 -14.11 7.89 -18.37
C ARG A 188 -13.74 7.57 -16.93
N GLU A 189 -14.70 7.77 -16.05
CA GLU A 189 -14.63 7.30 -14.67
C GLU A 189 -15.22 5.90 -14.54
N MET A 190 -14.66 5.12 -13.61
CA MET A 190 -15.16 3.80 -13.25
C MET A 190 -15.92 3.90 -11.92
N ASN A 191 -17.17 3.45 -11.87
CA ASN A 191 -17.90 3.42 -10.61
C ASN A 191 -17.68 2.08 -9.92
N ILE A 192 -16.71 2.04 -9.01
CA ILE A 192 -16.37 0.84 -8.24
C ILE A 192 -17.06 0.95 -6.88
N ASN A 193 -18.05 0.10 -6.64
CA ASN A 193 -18.79 0.04 -5.39
C ASN A 193 -19.25 -1.40 -5.06
N PRO A 194 -18.75 -2.00 -3.97
CA PRO A 194 -17.74 -1.47 -3.03
C PRO A 194 -16.32 -1.50 -3.61
N ALA A 195 -15.49 -0.53 -3.23
CA ALA A 195 -14.07 -0.49 -3.57
C ALA A 195 -13.27 -1.09 -2.41
N VAL A 196 -13.32 -2.41 -2.29
CA VAL A 196 -12.81 -3.14 -1.11
C VAL A 196 -11.28 -3.06 -1.00
N VAL A 197 -10.80 -2.68 0.17
CA VAL A 197 -9.40 -2.79 0.59
C VAL A 197 -9.33 -3.59 1.89
N ILE A 198 -8.60 -4.69 1.87
CA ILE A 198 -8.32 -5.52 3.04
C ILE A 198 -6.96 -5.10 3.61
N GLU A 199 -6.97 -4.56 4.82
CA GLU A 199 -5.79 -4.33 5.65
C GLU A 199 -5.44 -5.63 6.38
N THR A 200 -4.17 -6.00 6.39
CA THR A 200 -3.66 -7.08 7.25
C THR A 200 -2.52 -6.57 8.10
N LEU A 201 -2.65 -6.63 9.42
CA LEU A 201 -1.58 -6.39 10.37
C LEU A 201 -1.00 -7.74 10.81
N THR A 202 0.31 -7.88 10.73
CA THR A 202 1.06 -9.02 11.27
C THR A 202 1.99 -8.53 12.37
N PRO A 203 1.64 -8.76 13.65
CA PRO A 203 2.40 -8.27 14.79
C PRO A 203 3.87 -8.73 14.82
N GLY A 204 4.72 -7.89 15.42
CA GLY A 204 6.10 -8.19 15.84
C GLY A 204 7.15 -8.46 14.76
N THR A 205 6.74 -8.79 13.53
CA THR A 205 7.65 -8.96 12.40
C THR A 205 7.46 -7.83 11.38
N ARG A 206 8.50 -7.48 10.62
CA ARG A 206 8.49 -6.35 9.66
C ARG A 206 9.17 -6.71 8.35
N TYR A 207 8.52 -6.43 7.23
CA TYR A 207 9.19 -6.39 5.93
C TYR A 207 10.12 -5.18 5.84
N THR A 208 11.40 -5.41 5.56
CA THR A 208 12.41 -4.35 5.35
C THR A 208 12.34 -3.73 3.96
N SER A 209 11.67 -4.40 3.03
CA SER A 209 11.41 -3.98 1.65
C SER A 209 9.93 -4.19 1.33
N CYS A 210 9.41 -3.49 0.34
CA CYS A 210 8.06 -3.73 -0.12
C CYS A 210 7.99 -5.06 -0.89
N VAL A 211 7.01 -5.91 -0.59
CA VAL A 211 6.74 -7.16 -1.31
C VAL A 211 5.39 -7.01 -2.00
N TYR A 212 5.28 -7.39 -3.27
CA TYR A 212 4.03 -7.28 -4.01
C TYR A 212 3.72 -8.56 -4.77
N ARG A 213 2.43 -8.79 -5.02
CA ARG A 213 1.89 -9.93 -5.72
C ARG A 213 0.66 -9.53 -6.52
N LEU A 214 0.56 -10.04 -7.74
CA LEU A 214 -0.62 -9.99 -8.58
C LEU A 214 -1.11 -11.41 -8.81
N TYR A 215 -2.38 -11.64 -8.52
CA TYR A 215 -3.03 -12.90 -8.76
C TYR A 215 -4.15 -12.73 -9.78
N LEU A 216 -4.34 -13.74 -10.62
CA LEU A 216 -5.37 -13.78 -11.64
C LEU A 216 -6.11 -15.11 -11.58
N ARG A 217 -7.43 -15.08 -11.72
CA ARG A 217 -8.25 -16.24 -12.02
C ARG A 217 -9.08 -16.00 -13.27
N ASN A 218 -9.57 -17.08 -13.86
CA ASN A 218 -10.46 -17.03 -15.02
C ASN A 218 -11.64 -17.95 -14.73
N THR A 219 -12.58 -17.45 -13.93
CA THR A 219 -13.80 -18.15 -13.50
C THR A 219 -15.02 -17.32 -13.91
N ASN A 220 -16.24 -17.78 -13.60
CA ASN A 220 -17.45 -17.00 -13.86
C ASN A 220 -17.77 -16.04 -12.71
N THR A 221 -16.78 -15.66 -11.91
CA THR A 221 -16.97 -14.81 -10.73
C THR A 221 -15.96 -13.68 -10.66
N ILE A 222 -16.40 -12.51 -10.21
CA ILE A 222 -15.54 -11.34 -9.97
C ILE A 222 -15.17 -11.26 -8.47
N PRO A 223 -13.99 -10.72 -8.13
CA PRO A 223 -12.99 -10.16 -9.03
C PRO A 223 -12.11 -11.22 -9.70
N HIS A 224 -11.60 -10.92 -10.91
CA HIS A 224 -10.65 -11.78 -11.60
C HIS A 224 -9.18 -11.51 -11.22
N CYS A 225 -8.85 -10.29 -10.79
CA CYS A 225 -7.49 -9.92 -10.42
C CYS A 225 -7.43 -9.37 -9.00
N LEU A 226 -6.47 -9.87 -8.22
CA LEU A 226 -6.14 -9.36 -6.88
C LEU A 226 -4.73 -8.80 -6.89
N PHE A 227 -4.57 -7.63 -6.29
CA PHE A 227 -3.28 -7.03 -5.99
C PHE A 227 -3.05 -7.01 -4.49
N TRP A 228 -1.90 -7.51 -4.08
CA TRP A 228 -1.45 -7.54 -2.70
C TRP A 228 -0.09 -6.89 -2.57
N ILE A 229 0.09 -6.06 -1.55
CA ILE A 229 1.34 -5.36 -1.28
C ILE A 229 1.59 -5.29 0.23
N ALA A 230 2.78 -5.70 0.68
CA ALA A 230 3.20 -5.65 2.07
C ALA A 230 4.45 -4.79 2.27
N PHE A 231 4.50 -4.12 3.42
CA PHE A 231 5.58 -3.24 3.85
C PHE A 231 5.52 -3.05 5.37
N GLY A 232 6.65 -3.15 6.07
CA GLY A 232 6.63 -3.17 7.54
C GLY A 232 5.79 -4.34 8.07
N SER A 233 4.97 -4.11 9.09
CA SER A 233 4.03 -5.10 9.64
C SER A 233 2.68 -5.15 8.91
N PHE A 234 2.49 -4.35 7.86
CA PHE A 234 1.19 -4.20 7.19
C PHE A 234 1.20 -4.78 5.77
N ALA A 235 0.04 -5.28 5.36
CA ALA A 235 -0.27 -5.55 3.97
C ALA A 235 -1.62 -4.93 3.58
N LEU A 236 -1.74 -4.57 2.31
CA LEU A 236 -2.97 -4.11 1.67
C LEU A 236 -3.29 -5.05 0.52
N MET A 237 -4.52 -5.53 0.47
CA MET A 237 -5.06 -6.28 -0.66
C MET A 237 -6.27 -5.57 -1.25
N THR A 238 -6.38 -5.56 -2.56
CA THR A 238 -7.56 -5.06 -3.26
C THR A 238 -7.74 -5.81 -4.57
N PHE A 239 -8.92 -5.73 -5.18
CA PHE A 239 -9.10 -6.20 -6.54
C PHE A 239 -8.76 -5.11 -7.55
N VAL A 240 -8.37 -5.52 -8.75
CA VAL A 240 -8.04 -4.60 -9.83
C VAL A 240 -8.92 -4.92 -11.04
N PRO A 241 -9.75 -3.97 -11.51
CA PRO A 241 -10.66 -4.24 -12.62
C PRO A 241 -9.94 -4.68 -13.90
N THR A 242 -10.45 -5.73 -14.52
CA THR A 242 -9.94 -6.31 -15.76
C THR A 242 -11.07 -6.44 -16.78
N ARG A 243 -10.72 -6.68 -18.04
CA ARG A 243 -11.71 -6.99 -19.10
C ARG A 243 -12.59 -8.20 -18.77
N LEU A 244 -12.09 -9.13 -17.93
CA LEU A 244 -12.84 -10.33 -17.55
C LEU A 244 -14.02 -9.99 -16.63
N ASP A 245 -13.90 -8.94 -15.80
CA ASP A 245 -14.94 -8.52 -14.87
C ASP A 245 -16.18 -7.92 -15.57
N PHE A 246 -16.05 -7.56 -16.84
CA PHE A 246 -17.13 -6.99 -17.66
C PHE A 246 -17.76 -8.01 -18.64
N LYS A 247 -17.38 -9.29 -18.55
CA LYS A 247 -18.00 -10.34 -19.38
C LYS A 247 -19.44 -10.61 -18.95
N ALA A 248 -20.31 -10.91 -19.90
CA ALA A 248 -21.68 -11.32 -19.60
C ALA A 248 -21.70 -12.63 -18.79
N GLY A 249 -22.54 -12.67 -17.75
CA GLY A 249 -22.74 -13.87 -16.92
C GLY A 249 -21.74 -14.06 -15.77
N VAL A 250 -20.82 -13.12 -15.54
CA VAL A 250 -19.98 -13.13 -14.33
C VAL A 250 -20.78 -12.63 -13.13
N VAL A 251 -20.56 -13.25 -11.97
CA VAL A 251 -21.28 -12.94 -10.72
C VAL A 251 -20.29 -12.48 -9.64
N LEU A 252 -20.69 -11.55 -8.78
CA LEU A 252 -19.86 -11.14 -7.65
C LEU A 252 -19.68 -12.29 -6.66
N GLN A 253 -18.43 -12.61 -6.34
CA GLN A 253 -18.12 -13.44 -5.18
C GLN A 253 -18.14 -12.58 -3.92
N SER A 254 -18.85 -13.04 -2.90
CA SER A 254 -19.01 -12.33 -1.63
C SER A 254 -17.78 -12.41 -0.73
N GLU A 255 -16.94 -13.44 -0.86
CA GLU A 255 -15.78 -13.66 0.01
C GLU A 255 -14.48 -13.52 -0.79
N LEU A 256 -13.57 -12.67 -0.33
CA LEU A 256 -12.22 -12.56 -0.88
C LEU A 256 -11.23 -13.35 -0.01
N PRO A 257 -10.28 -14.07 -0.63
CA PRO A 257 -9.30 -14.83 0.13
C PRO A 257 -8.29 -13.92 0.81
N TYR A 258 -7.77 -14.31 1.98
CA TYR A 258 -6.63 -13.63 2.59
C TYR A 258 -5.32 -14.20 2.05
N VAL A 259 -4.39 -13.33 1.68
CA VAL A 259 -3.05 -13.77 1.28
C VAL A 259 -2.27 -14.16 2.54
N PRO A 260 -1.83 -15.43 2.67
CA PRO A 260 -1.02 -15.83 3.80
C PRO A 260 0.31 -15.09 3.77
N ASP A 261 0.77 -14.69 4.95
CA ASP A 261 2.08 -14.08 5.07
C ASP A 261 3.18 -15.10 4.78
N THR A 262 4.28 -14.64 4.18
CA THR A 262 5.41 -15.52 3.84
C THR A 262 6.37 -15.79 4.96
N ARG A 263 6.28 -15.03 6.06
CA ARG A 263 7.11 -15.23 7.25
C ARG A 263 6.72 -16.54 7.94
N PRO A 264 7.65 -17.15 8.70
CA PRO A 264 7.38 -18.40 9.41
C PRO A 264 6.16 -18.27 10.34
N GLU A 265 5.29 -19.28 10.34
CA GLU A 265 4.11 -19.32 11.20
C GLU A 265 4.48 -19.23 12.69
N GLU A 266 5.62 -19.79 13.08
CA GLU A 266 6.16 -19.68 14.44
C GLU A 266 6.44 -18.22 14.83
N GLU A 267 7.02 -17.42 13.93
CA GLU A 267 7.29 -16.00 14.17
C GLU A 267 6.00 -15.19 14.27
N ILE A 268 5.01 -15.49 13.43
CA ILE A 268 3.70 -14.83 13.47
C ILE A 268 3.00 -15.17 14.80
N THR A 269 2.93 -16.47 15.13
CA THR A 269 2.27 -16.96 16.34
C THR A 269 2.92 -16.39 17.61
N MET A 270 4.24 -16.18 17.61
CA MET A 270 4.98 -15.62 18.75
C MET A 270 4.49 -14.23 19.17
N PHE A 271 4.10 -13.39 18.21
CA PHE A 271 3.70 -12.00 18.47
C PHE A 271 2.19 -11.75 18.39
N GLY A 272 1.41 -12.77 18.02
CA GLY A 272 -0.04 -12.73 17.95
C GLY A 272 -0.59 -12.99 16.55
N GLN A 273 -1.86 -13.35 16.50
CA GLN A 273 -2.54 -13.63 15.25
C GLN A 273 -2.62 -12.41 14.34
N GLN A 274 -2.73 -12.66 13.03
CA GLN A 274 -2.95 -11.60 12.06
C GLN A 274 -4.34 -10.98 12.26
N LEU A 275 -4.40 -9.65 12.15
CA LEU A 275 -5.66 -8.92 12.17
C LEU A 275 -6.01 -8.49 10.75
N HIS A 276 -7.21 -8.83 10.30
CA HIS A 276 -7.75 -8.46 9.01
C HIS A 276 -8.88 -7.43 9.18
N ILE A 277 -8.82 -6.33 8.44
CA ILE A 277 -9.86 -5.30 8.43
C ILE A 277 -10.24 -5.02 6.99
N GLU A 278 -11.52 -5.25 6.67
CA GLU A 278 -12.08 -4.84 5.39
C GLU A 278 -12.55 -3.39 5.46
N ARG A 279 -12.22 -2.59 4.44
CA ARG A 279 -12.69 -1.21 4.29
C ARG A 279 -13.24 -0.98 2.91
N ASP A 280 -14.36 -0.25 2.83
CA ASP A 280 -14.89 0.25 1.57
C ASP A 280 -14.30 1.64 1.25
N PHE A 281 -13.58 1.71 0.13
CA PHE A 281 -12.96 2.93 -0.38
C PHE A 281 -13.80 3.62 -1.46
N SER A 282 -15.08 3.29 -1.62
CA SER A 282 -15.92 3.89 -2.68
C SER A 282 -16.20 5.37 -2.51
N SER A 283 -16.04 5.92 -1.29
CA SER A 283 -16.29 7.34 -1.04
C SER A 283 -15.33 8.25 -1.81
N ARG A 284 -15.90 9.26 -2.47
CA ARG A 284 -15.19 10.34 -3.17
C ARG A 284 -15.03 11.59 -2.32
N GLU A 285 -15.57 11.58 -1.11
CA GLU A 285 -15.47 12.70 -0.19
C GLU A 285 -14.17 12.66 0.60
N LEU A 286 -13.70 13.85 0.98
CA LEU A 286 -12.57 13.99 1.88
C LEU A 286 -12.98 13.48 3.27
N THR A 287 -12.20 12.53 3.80
CA THR A 287 -12.44 11.95 5.12
C THR A 287 -11.15 11.77 5.90
N SER A 288 -11.28 11.57 7.19
CA SER A 288 -10.22 11.05 8.05
C SER A 288 -10.85 10.12 9.09
N PHE A 289 -10.15 9.02 9.39
CA PHE A 289 -10.56 8.11 10.45
C PHE A 289 -9.35 7.65 11.28
N PRO A 290 -9.58 7.37 12.58
CA PRO A 290 -8.54 7.00 13.52
C PRO A 290 -7.81 5.72 13.10
N HIS A 291 -6.54 5.63 13.49
CA HIS A 291 -5.78 4.38 13.50
C HIS A 291 -5.50 4.01 14.94
N GLU A 292 -6.15 2.95 15.41
CA GLU A 292 -5.84 2.33 16.69
C GLU A 292 -4.50 1.63 16.60
N VAL A 293 -3.64 1.90 17.58
CA VAL A 293 -2.31 1.32 17.68
C VAL A 293 -2.25 0.51 18.96
N HIS A 294 -1.75 -0.71 18.83
CA HIS A 294 -1.45 -1.59 19.96
C HIS A 294 -0.03 -2.11 19.76
N MET A 295 0.86 -1.82 20.70
CA MET A 295 2.27 -2.22 20.62
C MET A 295 2.77 -2.72 21.96
N GLN A 296 3.54 -3.81 21.91
CA GLN A 296 4.24 -4.36 23.06
C GLN A 296 5.72 -4.01 22.95
N PHE A 297 6.32 -3.61 24.08
CA PHE A 297 7.74 -3.24 24.17
C PHE A 297 8.48 -4.07 25.22
N GLU A 298 9.78 -4.21 25.08
CA GLU A 298 10.62 -4.86 26.10
C GLU A 298 10.74 -4.01 27.37
N SER A 299 10.76 -2.69 27.21
CA SER A 299 10.79 -1.71 28.30
C SER A 299 10.14 -0.39 27.87
N ILE A 300 9.57 0.33 28.83
CA ILE A 300 8.98 1.66 28.63
C ILE A 300 9.59 2.60 29.67
N GLU A 301 10.08 3.75 29.24
CA GLU A 301 10.63 4.78 30.11
C GLU A 301 9.82 6.08 29.94
N GLU A 302 9.23 6.57 31.03
CA GLU A 302 8.53 7.85 31.05
C GLU A 302 9.45 8.95 31.59
N THR A 303 9.69 9.97 30.78
CA THR A 303 10.46 11.15 31.18
C THR A 303 9.56 12.37 31.22
N ILE A 304 9.31 12.90 32.41
CA ILE A 304 8.64 14.19 32.57
C ILE A 304 9.71 15.28 32.38
N PRO A 305 9.54 16.23 31.44
CA PRO A 305 10.48 17.33 31.32
C PRO A 305 10.57 18.11 32.63
N PRO A 306 11.76 18.58 33.05
CA PRO A 306 11.90 19.32 34.30
C PRO A 306 10.94 20.53 34.30
N LEU A 307 10.22 20.71 35.41
CA LEU A 307 9.38 21.89 35.63
C LEU A 307 10.27 23.13 35.49
N VAL A 308 9.96 23.97 34.49
CA VAL A 308 10.64 25.25 34.21
C VAL A 308 10.21 26.30 35.22
#